data_AF-A0A533VDT0-F1
#
_entry.id   AF-A0A533VDT0-F1
#
_cell.length_a   1.000
_cell.length_b   1.000
_cell.length_c   1.000
_cell.angle_alpha   90.00
_cell.angle_beta   90.00
_cell.angle_gamma   90.00
#
_symmetry.space_group_name_H-M   'P 1'
#
loop_
_entity.id
_entity.type
_entity.pdbx_description
1 polymer ?
#
loop_
_entity_poly.entity_id
_entity_poly.type
_entity_poly.pdbx_seq_one_letter_code
_entity_poly.pdbx_strand_id
1 'polypeptide(L)'
;MVVTNFRILAIDHQNNKLNILHLLPNIDDVIVMNIHRVSQSIGYGVYTGYRTRVGTRFSSGTSKTVGDIIFIENTQKSSWIGIPDPTGLKNFIKSIKKTMYDPLTKLETKVSGSGIPCRGCGLQNPKNSKFCDNCGKNLASVCSKCGTSNPLNSSFCSKCGFSLQ
;
A
#
# COMPACT_ATOMS: atom_id res chain seq x y z
N MET A 1 -12.48 3.49 -16.73
CA MET A 1 -12.06 3.39 -15.31
C MET A 1 -11.29 4.63 -14.93
N VAL A 2 -11.46 5.13 -13.72
CA VAL A 2 -10.60 6.20 -13.17
C VAL A 2 -10.13 5.77 -11.79
N VAL A 3 -8.81 5.70 -11.60
CA VAL A 3 -8.19 5.52 -10.28
C VAL A 3 -7.75 6.90 -9.80
N THR A 4 -8.24 7.31 -8.64
CA THR A 4 -7.79 8.55 -7.98
C THR A 4 -6.99 8.22 -6.73
N ASN A 5 -6.52 9.25 -6.02
CA ASN A 5 -5.75 9.09 -4.78
C ASN A 5 -6.51 8.33 -3.67
N PHE A 6 -7.86 8.35 -3.69
CA PHE A 6 -8.69 7.81 -2.61
C PHE A 6 -9.66 6.71 -3.05
N ARG A 7 -10.05 6.68 -4.33
CA ARG A 7 -11.14 5.81 -4.80
C ARG A 7 -10.88 5.27 -6.20
N ILE A 8 -11.41 4.08 -6.45
CA ILE A 8 -11.50 3.48 -7.77
C ILE A 8 -12.94 3.62 -8.26
N LEU A 9 -13.09 4.24 -9.43
CA LEU A 9 -14.37 4.52 -10.06
C LEU A 9 -14.52 3.65 -11.33
N ALA A 10 -15.64 2.94 -11.45
CA ALA A 10 -16.09 2.47 -12.75
C ALA A 10 -17.04 3.51 -13.34
N ILE A 11 -16.84 3.76 -14.63
CA ILE A 11 -17.73 4.59 -15.42
C ILE A 11 -18.69 3.62 -16.10
N ASP A 12 -19.98 3.74 -15.82
CA ASP A 12 -21.00 3.09 -16.62
C ASP A 12 -21.26 3.95 -17.87
N HIS A 13 -20.79 3.46 -19.02
CA HIS A 13 -20.92 4.16 -20.30
C HIS A 13 -22.35 4.21 -20.83
N GLN A 14 -23.25 3.32 -20.37
CA GLN A 14 -24.64 3.30 -20.85
C GLN A 14 -25.49 4.35 -20.15
N ASN A 15 -25.26 4.56 -18.85
CA ASN A 15 -26.05 5.49 -18.03
C ASN A 15 -25.33 6.82 -17.72
N ASN A 16 -24.09 7.00 -18.22
CA ASN A 16 -23.20 8.11 -17.89
C ASN A 16 -23.07 8.35 -16.37
N LYS A 17 -23.13 7.27 -15.58
CA LYS A 17 -23.05 7.31 -14.12
C LYS A 17 -21.66 6.86 -13.65
N LEU A 18 -21.14 7.57 -12.65
CA LEU A 18 -19.94 7.18 -11.93
C LEU A 18 -20.34 6.28 -10.76
N ASN A 19 -20.00 4.99 -10.84
CA ASN A 19 -20.16 4.08 -9.72
C ASN A 19 -18.85 4.09 -8.92
N ILE A 20 -18.91 4.62 -7.70
CA ILE A 20 -17.83 4.44 -6.72
C ILE A 20 -17.83 2.97 -6.36
N LEU A 21 -16.76 2.25 -6.71
CA LEU A 21 -16.69 0.81 -6.50
C LEU A 21 -15.86 0.47 -5.27
N HIS A 22 -14.69 1.10 -5.10
CA HIS A 22 -13.73 0.71 -4.06
C HIS A 22 -13.05 1.91 -3.43
N LEU A 23 -12.92 1.86 -2.09
CA LEU A 23 -12.11 2.78 -1.31
C LEU A 23 -10.73 2.15 -1.14
N LEU A 24 -9.67 2.82 -1.61
CA LEU A 24 -8.31 2.30 -1.54
C LEU A 24 -7.85 1.77 -0.16
N PRO A 25 -8.19 2.39 0.99
CA PRO A 25 -7.78 1.84 2.29
C PRO A 25 -8.45 0.51 2.63
N ASN A 26 -9.63 0.22 2.08
CA ASN A 26 -10.41 -0.98 2.39
C ASN A 26 -10.05 -2.18 1.49
N ILE A 27 -9.14 -1.99 0.52
CA ILE A 27 -8.69 -3.05 -0.38
C ILE A 27 -7.64 -3.89 0.33
N ASP A 28 -7.94 -5.16 0.57
CA ASP A 28 -7.03 -6.12 1.18
C ASP A 28 -5.91 -6.50 0.20
N ASP A 29 -6.28 -6.97 -0.99
CA ASP A 29 -5.35 -7.34 -2.05
C ASP A 29 -5.93 -7.13 -3.46
N VAL A 30 -5.03 -7.06 -4.44
CA VAL A 30 -5.33 -6.92 -5.87
C VAL A 30 -4.66 -8.06 -6.63
N ILE A 31 -5.50 -8.92 -7.22
CA ILE A 31 -5.10 -10.11 -7.95
C ILE A 31 -5.29 -9.85 -9.44
N VAL A 32 -4.35 -10.34 -10.25
CA VAL A 32 -4.45 -10.30 -11.72
C VAL A 32 -4.62 -11.73 -12.22
N MET A 33 -5.59 -11.94 -13.11
CA MET A 33 -5.94 -13.23 -13.69
C MET A 33 -6.13 -13.12 -15.21
N ASN A 34 -6.23 -14.26 -15.91
CA ASN A 34 -6.59 -14.36 -17.33
C ASN A 34 -5.79 -13.44 -18.27
N ILE A 35 -4.49 -13.27 -17.99
CA ILE A 35 -3.61 -12.43 -18.82
C ILE A 35 -3.40 -13.10 -20.19
N HIS A 36 -3.69 -12.37 -21.26
CA HIS A 36 -3.46 -12.80 -22.63
C HIS A 36 -3.13 -11.61 -23.53
N ARG A 37 -2.45 -11.86 -24.66
CA ARG A 37 -2.12 -10.82 -25.66
C ARG A 37 -3.21 -10.79 -26.72
N VAL A 38 -3.81 -9.62 -26.93
CA VAL A 38 -4.73 -9.36 -28.03
C VAL A 38 -3.99 -8.60 -29.11
N SER A 39 -3.94 -9.14 -30.33
CA SER A 39 -3.34 -8.48 -31.49
C SER A 39 -4.37 -8.25 -32.59
N GLN A 40 -4.35 -7.06 -33.18
CA GLN A 40 -5.15 -6.69 -34.33
C GLN A 40 -4.20 -6.26 -35.44
N SER A 41 -4.34 -6.87 -36.61
CA SER A 41 -3.56 -6.50 -37.79
C SER A 41 -4.47 -6.18 -38.96
N ILE A 42 -4.19 -5.08 -39.64
CA ILE A 42 -4.77 -4.74 -40.94
C ILE A 42 -3.68 -4.92 -41.99
N GLY A 43 -4.01 -5.58 -43.08
CA GLY A 43 -3.12 -5.72 -44.22
C GLY A 43 -3.87 -5.60 -45.52
N TYR A 44 -3.31 -4.82 -46.44
CA TYR A 44 -3.81 -4.70 -47.81
C TYR A 44 -2.67 -5.07 -48.76
N GLY A 45 -3.03 -5.74 -49.85
CA GLY A 45 -2.08 -6.15 -50.88
C GLY A 45 -2.60 -5.82 -52.26
N VAL A 46 -1.70 -5.45 -53.15
CA VAL A 46 -2.00 -5.20 -54.55
C VAL A 46 -1.25 -6.27 -55.36
N TYR A 47 -1.99 -7.05 -56.14
CA TYR A 47 -1.47 -8.17 -56.93
C TYR A 47 -1.88 -8.01 -58.40
N THR A 48 -0.94 -8.23 -59.31
CA THR A 48 -1.17 -8.19 -60.76
C THR A 48 -0.63 -9.45 -61.43
N GLY A 49 -1.22 -9.85 -62.57
CA GLY A 49 -0.75 -10.97 -63.39
C GLY A 49 -1.83 -12.02 -63.70
N TYR A 50 -1.80 -12.56 -64.92
CA TYR A 50 -2.80 -13.51 -65.44
C TYR A 50 -2.46 -14.98 -65.14
N ARG A 51 -1.18 -15.38 -65.26
CA ARG A 51 -0.71 -16.74 -64.93
C ARG A 51 0.14 -16.82 -63.65
N THR A 52 0.98 -15.82 -63.41
CA THR A 52 1.75 -15.70 -62.16
C THR A 52 1.42 -14.35 -61.53
N ARG A 53 0.84 -14.35 -60.33
CA ARG A 53 0.52 -13.10 -59.63
C ARG A 53 1.76 -12.61 -58.88
N VAL A 54 2.15 -11.37 -59.16
CA VAL A 54 3.21 -10.64 -58.45
C VAL A 54 2.58 -9.44 -57.78
N GLY A 55 2.96 -9.14 -56.55
CA GLY A 55 2.35 -8.06 -55.79
C GLY A 55 3.09 -7.70 -54.52
N THR A 56 2.72 -6.56 -53.95
CA THR A 56 3.24 -6.08 -52.66
C THR A 56 2.14 -6.15 -51.61
N ARG A 57 2.53 -6.44 -50.37
CA ARG A 57 1.63 -6.47 -49.22
C ARG A 57 2.14 -5.51 -48.16
N PHE A 58 1.26 -4.61 -47.72
CA PHE A 58 1.47 -3.73 -46.60
C PHE A 58 0.62 -4.23 -45.44
N SER A 59 1.21 -4.33 -44.25
CA SER A 59 0.49 -4.69 -43.04
C SER A 59 0.95 -3.85 -41.87
N SER A 60 -0.03 -3.40 -41.08
CA SER A 60 0.19 -2.75 -39.79
C SER A 60 -0.54 -3.54 -38.72
N GLY A 61 0.09 -3.73 -37.57
CA GLY A 61 -0.48 -4.46 -36.45
C GLY A 61 -0.24 -3.73 -35.14
N THR A 62 -1.24 -3.80 -34.26
CA THR A 62 -1.11 -3.38 -32.88
C THR A 62 -1.37 -4.57 -31.97
N SER A 63 -0.73 -4.60 -30.82
CA SER A 63 -1.01 -5.61 -29.81
C SER A 63 -0.99 -5.02 -28.42
N LYS A 64 -1.89 -5.49 -27.58
CA LYS A 64 -1.99 -5.08 -26.17
C LYS A 64 -2.13 -6.32 -25.29
N THR A 65 -1.50 -6.28 -24.14
CA THR A 65 -1.71 -7.29 -23.09
C THR A 65 -2.97 -6.91 -22.33
N VAL A 66 -3.89 -7.86 -22.20
CA VAL A 66 -5.18 -7.69 -21.56
C VAL A 66 -5.32 -8.77 -20.50
N GLY A 67 -6.00 -8.48 -19.39
CA GLY A 67 -6.36 -9.49 -18.40
C GLY A 67 -7.34 -8.96 -17.38
N ASP A 68 -7.69 -9.80 -16.42
CA ASP A 68 -8.71 -9.52 -15.44
C ASP A 68 -8.08 -9.08 -14.13
N ILE A 69 -8.76 -8.19 -13.42
CA ILE A 69 -8.34 -7.70 -12.10
C ILE A 69 -9.43 -8.03 -11.09
N ILE A 70 -9.01 -8.60 -9.98
CA ILE A 70 -9.88 -8.94 -8.86
C ILE A 70 -9.44 -8.13 -7.65
N PHE A 71 -10.37 -7.35 -7.10
CA PHE A 71 -10.20 -6.68 -5.82
C PHE A 71 -10.82 -7.55 -4.73
N ILE A 72 -10.12 -7.66 -3.61
CA ILE A 72 -10.62 -8.29 -2.40
C ILE A 72 -10.81 -7.18 -1.37
N GLU A 73 -12.04 -7.05 -0.87
CA GLU A 73 -12.41 -6.13 0.20
C GLU A 73 -13.28 -6.89 1.22
N ASN A 74 -12.86 -6.96 2.48
CA ASN A 74 -13.66 -7.58 3.55
C ASN A 74 -14.17 -8.98 3.18
N THR A 75 -13.34 -9.82 2.56
CA THR A 75 -13.67 -11.16 2.02
C THR A 75 -14.64 -11.20 0.82
N GLN A 76 -15.14 -10.06 0.38
CA GLN A 76 -15.91 -9.93 -0.85
C GLN A 76 -14.97 -9.69 -2.04
N LYS A 77 -15.25 -10.35 -3.16
CA LYS A 77 -14.48 -10.19 -4.41
C LYS A 77 -15.27 -9.37 -5.42
N SER A 78 -14.61 -8.41 -6.06
CA SER A 78 -15.10 -7.74 -7.26
C SER A 78 -14.15 -8.02 -8.41
N SER A 79 -14.67 -8.41 -9.57
CA SER A 79 -13.87 -8.81 -10.73
C SER A 79 -14.15 -7.90 -11.91
N TRP A 80 -13.09 -7.44 -12.56
CA TRP A 80 -13.14 -6.58 -13.73
C TRP A 80 -12.40 -7.27 -14.87
N ILE A 81 -13.07 -7.37 -16.02
CA ILE A 81 -12.65 -8.26 -17.10
C ILE A 81 -12.04 -7.42 -18.23
N GLY A 82 -10.99 -7.94 -18.87
CA GLY A 82 -10.52 -7.37 -20.13
C GLY A 82 -9.78 -6.03 -19.99
N ILE A 83 -9.08 -5.82 -18.88
CA ILE A 83 -8.34 -4.60 -18.60
C ILE A 83 -7.01 -4.59 -19.37
N PRO A 84 -6.66 -3.48 -20.06
CA PRO A 84 -5.35 -3.31 -20.69
C PRO A 84 -4.26 -3.12 -19.64
N ASP A 85 -3.13 -3.79 -19.82
CA ASP A 85 -1.98 -3.81 -18.90
C ASP A 85 -2.40 -4.01 -17.42
N PRO A 86 -2.96 -5.17 -17.08
CA PRO A 86 -3.49 -5.41 -15.74
C PRO A 86 -2.39 -5.43 -14.67
N THR A 87 -1.17 -5.82 -15.05
CA THR A 87 0.01 -5.84 -14.17
C THR A 87 0.45 -4.43 -13.81
N GLY A 88 0.51 -3.51 -14.79
CA GLY A 88 0.83 -2.11 -14.54
C GLY A 88 -0.14 -1.47 -13.56
N LEU A 89 -1.44 -1.75 -13.71
CA LEU A 89 -2.49 -1.26 -12.81
C LEU A 89 -2.34 -1.82 -11.39
N LYS A 90 -2.11 -3.13 -11.23
CA LYS A 90 -1.84 -3.74 -9.91
C LYS A 90 -0.66 -3.04 -9.20
N ASN A 91 0.42 -2.80 -9.92
CA ASN A 91 1.62 -2.16 -9.36
C ASN A 91 1.35 -0.70 -8.99
N PHE A 92 0.59 0.02 -9.81
CA PHE A 92 0.18 1.39 -9.52
C PHE A 92 -0.63 1.48 -8.23
N ILE A 93 -1.64 0.62 -8.06
CA ILE A 93 -2.46 0.58 -6.83
C ILE A 93 -1.61 0.24 -5.61
N LYS A 94 -0.71 -0.76 -5.70
CA LYS A 94 0.21 -1.10 -4.62
C LYS A 94 1.13 0.06 -4.26
N SER A 95 1.62 0.80 -5.25
CA SER A 95 2.44 1.98 -5.03
C SER A 95 1.66 3.08 -4.29
N ILE A 96 0.41 3.36 -4.69
CA ILE A 96 -0.44 4.34 -4.01
C ILE A 96 -0.72 3.93 -2.56
N LYS A 97 -1.04 2.65 -2.33
CA LYS A 97 -1.28 2.13 -0.97
C LYS A 97 -0.07 2.38 -0.07
N LYS A 98 1.12 2.07 -0.58
CA LYS A 98 2.39 2.28 0.12
C LYS A 98 2.75 3.75 0.36
N THR A 99 2.51 4.63 -0.60
CA THR A 99 2.93 6.04 -0.44
C THR A 99 1.96 6.85 0.41
N MET A 100 0.65 6.55 0.36
CA MET A 100 -0.37 7.36 1.04
C MET A 100 -0.84 6.78 2.37
N TYR A 101 -0.95 5.45 2.52
CA TYR A 101 -1.62 4.83 3.68
C TYR A 101 -0.66 4.12 4.65
N ASP A 102 0.45 3.55 4.19
CA ASP A 102 1.49 3.04 5.09
C ASP A 102 2.05 4.10 6.07
N PRO A 103 2.28 5.37 5.69
CA PRO A 103 2.71 6.37 6.66
C PRO A 103 1.62 6.71 7.68
N LEU A 104 0.34 6.69 7.30
CA LEU A 104 -0.79 6.96 8.22
C LEU A 104 -0.94 5.83 9.25
N THR A 105 -0.90 4.57 8.81
CA THR A 105 -0.94 3.40 9.71
C THR A 105 0.30 3.32 10.63
N LYS A 106 1.47 3.80 10.15
CA LYS A 106 2.69 3.90 10.95
C LYS A 106 2.64 4.98 12.03
N LEU A 107 1.83 6.04 11.84
CA LEU A 107 1.57 7.05 12.86
C LEU A 107 0.63 6.52 13.95
N GLU A 108 -0.41 5.77 13.57
CA GLU A 108 -1.36 5.16 14.52
C GLU A 108 -0.69 4.11 15.43
N THR A 109 0.19 3.27 14.86
CA THR A 109 0.92 2.24 15.62
C THR A 109 1.97 2.79 16.59
N LYS A 110 2.40 4.05 16.41
CA LYS A 110 3.34 4.70 17.33
C LYS A 110 2.68 5.13 18.65
N VAL A 111 1.35 5.20 18.69
CA VAL A 111 0.57 5.59 19.89
C VAL A 111 0.21 4.38 20.75
N SER A 112 0.14 3.17 20.18
CA SER A 112 -0.28 1.94 20.86
C SER A 112 0.90 1.11 21.38
N GLY A 113 1.85 1.74 22.07
CA GLY A 113 3.06 1.08 22.54
C GLY A 113 3.35 1.37 24.01
N SER A 114 2.49 0.90 24.94
CA SER A 114 2.72 0.87 26.41
C SER A 114 3.76 1.88 26.89
N GLY A 115 3.42 3.17 26.79
CA GLY A 115 4.33 4.24 27.15
C GLY A 115 4.61 4.24 28.65
N ILE A 116 5.78 4.73 29.04
CA ILE A 116 6.15 4.89 30.45
C ILE A 116 5.42 6.13 30.99
N PRO A 117 4.56 6.01 32.01
CA PRO A 117 3.88 7.15 32.58
C PRO A 117 4.86 8.03 33.36
N CYS A 118 4.78 9.34 33.14
CA CYS A 118 5.57 10.28 33.93
C CYS A 118 5.02 10.36 35.38
N ARG A 119 5.86 10.10 36.39
CA ARG A 119 5.51 10.28 37.81
C ARG A 119 5.20 11.75 38.19
N GLY A 120 5.56 12.70 37.33
CA GLY A 120 5.33 14.13 37.56
C GLY A 120 4.01 14.66 36.99
N CYS A 121 3.69 14.36 35.73
CA CYS A 121 2.52 14.90 35.04
C CYS A 121 1.57 13.84 34.46
N GLY A 122 1.86 12.54 34.64
CA GLY A 122 1.02 11.44 34.17
C GLY A 122 1.08 11.14 32.68
N LEU A 123 1.77 11.95 31.86
CA LEU A 123 1.87 11.71 30.41
C LEU A 123 2.51 10.34 30.11
N GLN A 124 1.95 9.58 29.18
CA GLN A 124 2.63 8.41 28.59
C GLN A 124 3.73 8.88 27.65
N ASN A 125 4.97 8.53 27.97
CA ASN A 125 6.14 8.82 27.15
C ASN A 125 6.60 7.54 26.43
N PRO A 126 7.29 7.64 25.28
CA PRO A 126 7.94 6.50 24.65
C PRO A 126 8.85 5.72 25.63
N LYS A 127 8.96 4.39 25.47
CA LYS A 127 9.82 3.55 26.33
C LYS A 127 11.29 3.95 26.38
N ASN A 128 11.75 4.68 25.35
CA ASN A 128 13.15 5.11 25.22
C ASN A 128 13.37 6.58 25.61
N SER A 129 12.34 7.31 26.06
CA SER A 129 12.47 8.70 26.46
C SER A 129 13.21 8.83 27.80
N LYS A 130 14.29 9.62 27.83
CA LYS A 130 15.06 9.92 29.06
C LYS A 130 14.38 10.98 29.92
N PHE A 131 13.65 11.89 29.30
CA PHE A 131 12.91 12.98 29.94
C PHE A 131 11.46 12.95 29.49
N CYS A 132 10.57 13.52 30.29
CA CYS A 132 9.17 13.68 29.91
C CYS A 132 9.00 14.76 28.86
N ASP A 133 8.28 14.46 27.78
CA ASP A 133 8.04 15.38 26.66
C ASP A 133 7.15 16.57 27.04
N ASN A 134 6.44 16.51 28.18
CA ASN A 134 5.60 17.59 28.69
C ASN A 134 6.26 18.38 29.83
N CYS A 135 6.74 17.71 30.87
CA CYS A 135 7.25 18.40 32.07
C CYS A 135 8.78 18.39 32.22
N GLY A 136 9.53 17.74 31.32
CA GLY A 136 11.00 17.69 31.37
C GLY A 136 11.60 16.85 32.50
N LYS A 137 10.79 16.25 33.39
CA LYS A 137 11.32 15.38 34.46
C LYS A 137 11.99 14.14 33.90
N ASN A 138 13.07 13.72 34.56
CA ASN A 138 13.78 12.48 34.24
C ASN A 138 12.86 11.27 34.45
N LEU A 139 12.79 10.40 33.44
CA LEU A 139 12.02 9.16 33.45
C LEU A 139 12.88 7.95 33.84
N ALA A 140 14.14 8.14 34.20
CA ALA A 140 14.99 7.06 34.71
C ALA A 140 14.78 6.86 36.22
N SER A 141 14.78 5.61 36.67
CA SER A 141 14.85 5.24 38.07
C SER A 141 16.30 5.31 38.55
N VAL A 142 16.58 6.10 39.59
CA VAL A 142 17.91 6.21 40.18
C VAL A 142 18.05 5.16 41.30
N CYS A 143 19.15 4.41 41.29
CA CYS A 143 19.44 3.45 42.36
C CYS A 143 19.77 4.17 43.67
N SER A 144 19.04 3.85 44.74
CA SER A 144 19.28 4.40 46.09
C SER A 144 20.62 3.98 46.69
N LYS A 145 21.21 2.85 46.26
CA LYS A 145 22.47 2.33 46.79
C LYS A 145 23.72 2.91 46.11
N CYS A 146 23.68 3.10 44.80
CA CYS A 146 24.88 3.49 44.02
C CYS A 146 24.68 4.71 43.11
N GLY A 147 23.51 5.35 43.13
CA GLY A 147 23.21 6.57 42.36
C GLY A 147 23.12 6.37 40.84
N THR A 148 23.18 5.13 40.33
CA THR A 148 23.15 4.87 38.89
C THR A 148 21.75 5.07 38.34
N SER A 149 21.64 5.76 37.20
CA SER A 149 20.40 5.94 36.44
C SER A 149 20.08 4.68 35.65
N ASN A 150 18.89 4.11 35.84
CA ASN A 150 18.41 2.91 35.16
C ASN A 150 17.08 3.20 34.45
N PRO A 151 16.74 2.47 33.38
CA PRO A 151 15.42 2.55 32.75
C PRO A 151 14.30 2.29 33.76
N LEU A 152 13.15 2.98 33.64
CA LEU A 152 12.01 2.84 34.56
C LEU A 152 11.43 1.41 34.62
N ASN A 153 11.70 0.57 33.61
CA ASN A 153 11.25 -0.82 33.55
C ASN A 153 12.29 -1.82 34.12
N SER A 154 13.40 -1.35 34.69
CA SER A 154 14.43 -2.23 35.24
C SER A 154 14.13 -2.58 36.70
N SER A 155 13.92 -3.86 37.01
CA SER A 155 13.71 -4.34 38.39
C SER A 155 14.98 -4.32 39.24
N PHE A 156 16.16 -4.29 38.61
CA PHE A 156 17.46 -4.31 39.29
C PHE A 156 18.41 -3.28 38.70
N CYS A 157 19.30 -2.75 39.53
CA CYS A 157 20.33 -1.83 39.10
C CYS A 157 21.38 -2.54 38.24
N SER A 158 21.60 -2.01 37.04
CA SER A 158 22.61 -2.48 36.08
C SER A 158 24.06 -2.42 36.58
N LYS A 159 24.34 -1.60 37.61
CA LYS A 159 25.70 -1.44 38.18
C LYS A 159 25.94 -2.26 39.44
N CYS A 160 24.98 -2.30 40.36
CA CYS A 160 25.18 -2.89 41.69
C CYS A 160 24.23 -4.03 42.04
N GLY A 161 23.30 -4.39 41.15
CA GLY A 161 22.32 -5.47 41.36
C GLY A 161 21.24 -5.17 42.40
N PHE A 162 21.21 -3.98 43.01
CA PHE A 162 20.19 -3.62 44.00
C PHE A 162 18.80 -3.51 43.36
N SER A 163 17.77 -4.00 44.06
CA SER A 163 16.38 -3.94 43.58
C SER A 163 15.91 -2.50 43.45
N LEU A 164 15.37 -2.15 42.29
CA LEU A 164 14.72 -0.87 42.01
C LEU A 164 13.21 -1.11 42.14
N GLN A 165 12.63 -0.61 43.23
CA GLN A 165 11.17 -0.64 43.43
C GLN A 165 10.50 0.53 42.68
#